data_AF-A0A2H9LFM8-F1
#
_entry.id   AF-A0A2H9LFM8-F1
#
_cell.length_a   1.000
_cell.length_b   1.000
_cell.length_c   1.000
_cell.angle_alpha   90.00
_cell.angle_beta   90.00
_cell.angle_gamma   90.00
#
_symmetry.space_group_name_H-M   'P 1'
#
loop_
_entity.id
_entity.type
_entity.pdbx_description
1 polymer ?
#
loop_
_entity_poly.entity_id
_entity_poly.type
_entity_poly.pdbx_seq_one_letter_code
_entity_poly.pdbx_strand_id
1 'polypeptide(L)'
;MLVKAIKILESKSKKNTPLANISSICLNLGCPRIKKSGAFLLENLDLIKQLFKVMESSFLPVCAKIRLASNSEEIKEKPYLKIAKLAEQYLDFIIVHGRTKVQMYSGNVDLASIREIKEAISIPVVGNGDIMKAEDAAQMFESTGCDAVMVGRAAIRSPFIFKEIRHYLRTGKELDIDEKAERLRCAKRYLEIQEKDCFSAFQTRVHLQGFLKGSFKLINEKIAKEKTVEGMRKLVMAEYKSYF
;
A
#
# COMPACT_ATOMS: atom_id res chain seq x y z
N MET A 1 7.00 -17.19 -2.13
CA MET A 1 6.18 -16.39 -1.20
C MET A 1 5.06 -15.64 -1.92
N LEU A 2 5.31 -14.62 -2.75
CA LEU A 2 4.27 -13.82 -3.45
C LEU A 2 3.30 -14.60 -4.35
N VAL A 3 3.74 -15.76 -4.87
CA VAL A 3 3.00 -16.58 -5.84
C VAL A 3 1.66 -17.08 -5.29
N LYS A 4 1.53 -17.35 -3.99
CA LYS A 4 0.30 -17.92 -3.42
C LYS A 4 -0.86 -16.92 -3.44
N ALA A 5 -0.60 -15.67 -3.03
CA ALA A 5 -1.61 -14.60 -3.04
C ALA A 5 -2.02 -14.22 -4.48
N ILE A 6 -1.03 -14.09 -5.38
CA ILE A 6 -1.30 -13.78 -6.80
C ILE A 6 -2.14 -14.89 -7.45
N LYS A 7 -1.84 -16.16 -7.19
CA LYS A 7 -2.62 -17.29 -7.72
C LYS A 7 -4.10 -17.26 -7.28
N ILE A 8 -4.39 -16.86 -6.04
CA ILE A 8 -5.77 -16.76 -5.54
C ILE A 8 -6.52 -15.62 -6.26
N LEU A 9 -5.86 -14.47 -6.44
CA LEU A 9 -6.42 -13.35 -7.19
C LEU A 9 -6.72 -13.76 -8.64
N GLU A 10 -5.76 -14.42 -9.30
CA GLU A 10 -5.90 -14.89 -10.68
C GLU A 10 -6.96 -15.99 -10.84
N SER A 11 -7.13 -16.88 -9.86
CA SER A 11 -8.10 -17.98 -9.95
C SER A 11 -9.54 -17.50 -9.83
N LYS A 12 -9.83 -16.49 -9.00
CA LYS A 12 -11.18 -15.95 -8.82
C LYS A 12 -11.51 -14.81 -9.80
N SER A 13 -10.51 -14.09 -10.32
CA SER A 13 -10.73 -12.99 -11.29
C SER A 13 -11.17 -13.45 -12.69
N LYS A 14 -11.18 -14.76 -12.98
CA LYS A 14 -11.59 -15.31 -14.28
C LYS A 14 -13.09 -15.63 -14.29
N LYS A 15 -13.93 -14.61 -14.58
CA LYS A 15 -15.25 -14.76 -15.23
C LYS A 15 -15.86 -13.38 -15.51
N ASN A 16 -16.38 -13.22 -16.72
CA ASN A 16 -17.17 -12.06 -17.18
C ASN A 16 -18.18 -11.64 -16.12
N THR A 17 -17.84 -10.60 -15.37
CA THR A 17 -18.66 -10.04 -14.30
C THR A 17 -18.97 -8.57 -14.61
N PRO A 18 -20.08 -8.00 -14.11
CA PRO A 18 -20.47 -6.59 -14.34
C PRO A 18 -19.43 -5.57 -13.83
N LEU A 19 -18.41 -6.02 -13.12
CA LEU A 19 -17.33 -5.25 -12.49
C LEU A 19 -15.98 -5.58 -13.13
N ALA A 20 -15.92 -5.69 -14.47
CA ALA A 20 -14.80 -6.24 -15.24
C ALA A 20 -13.40 -5.66 -14.95
N ASN A 21 -13.30 -4.52 -14.24
CA ASN A 21 -12.04 -3.85 -13.87
C ASN A 21 -11.69 -3.98 -12.37
N ILE A 22 -12.43 -4.75 -11.56
CA ILE A 22 -12.16 -4.95 -10.13
C ILE A 22 -11.62 -6.35 -9.90
N SER A 23 -10.39 -6.46 -9.39
CA SER A 23 -9.73 -7.76 -9.16
C SER A 23 -9.94 -8.32 -7.74
N SER A 24 -10.37 -7.49 -6.78
CA SER A 24 -10.63 -7.93 -5.39
C SER A 24 -11.42 -6.86 -4.63
N ILE A 25 -12.16 -7.27 -3.60
CA ILE A 25 -12.86 -6.37 -2.66
C ILE A 25 -12.15 -6.41 -1.31
N CYS A 26 -11.69 -5.27 -0.79
CA CYS A 26 -11.02 -5.21 0.51
C CYS A 26 -11.73 -4.31 1.52
N LEU A 27 -12.10 -4.87 2.67
CA LEU A 27 -12.69 -4.11 3.77
C LEU A 27 -11.63 -3.31 4.51
N ASN A 28 -11.89 -2.01 4.71
CA ASN A 28 -11.04 -1.15 5.48
C ASN A 28 -11.37 -1.27 6.97
N LEU A 29 -10.46 -1.87 7.73
CA LEU A 29 -10.44 -1.95 9.19
C LEU A 29 -9.18 -1.25 9.77
N GLY A 30 -8.59 -0.32 9.01
CA GLY A 30 -7.28 0.26 9.33
C GLY A 30 -7.22 1.79 9.37
N CYS A 31 -8.19 2.49 8.78
CA CYS A 31 -8.22 3.96 8.81
C CYS A 31 -8.52 4.47 10.23
N PRO A 32 -7.65 5.31 10.83
CA PRO A 32 -7.85 5.78 12.21
C PRO A 32 -8.62 7.10 12.31
N ARG A 33 -9.08 7.69 11.20
CA ARG A 33 -9.64 9.05 11.19
C ARG A 33 -11.17 9.12 11.20
N ILE A 34 -11.84 8.17 10.57
CA ILE A 34 -13.30 8.25 10.34
C ILE A 34 -14.01 7.46 11.45
N LYS A 35 -14.70 8.17 12.35
CA LYS A 35 -15.48 7.55 13.43
C LYS A 35 -16.53 6.57 12.85
N LYS A 36 -16.81 5.50 13.57
CA LYS A 36 -17.76 4.42 13.17
C LYS A 36 -17.36 3.66 11.88
N SER A 37 -16.12 3.76 11.43
CA SER A 37 -15.60 2.97 10.30
C SER A 37 -14.10 2.71 10.46
N GLY A 38 -13.49 1.94 9.56
CA GLY A 38 -12.04 1.73 9.60
C GLY A 38 -11.62 1.03 10.89
N ALA A 39 -10.55 1.53 11.51
CA ALA A 39 -9.99 0.95 12.73
C ALA A 39 -10.88 1.12 13.98
N PHE A 40 -11.96 1.92 13.91
CA PHE A 40 -12.95 1.98 15.00
C PHE A 40 -13.83 0.72 15.07
N LEU A 41 -13.87 -0.09 14.01
CA LEU A 41 -14.62 -1.34 14.00
C LEU A 41 -13.89 -2.48 14.73
N LEU A 42 -12.59 -2.32 15.03
CA LEU A 42 -11.75 -3.35 15.67
C LEU A 42 -12.26 -3.77 17.06
N GLU A 43 -13.02 -2.92 17.74
CA GLU A 43 -13.60 -3.18 19.06
C GLU A 43 -14.85 -4.07 18.99
N ASN A 44 -15.45 -4.25 17.80
CA ASN A 44 -16.71 -4.99 17.61
C ASN A 44 -16.50 -6.23 16.74
N LEU A 45 -16.08 -7.32 17.37
CA LEU A 45 -15.81 -8.60 16.70
C LEU A 45 -17.06 -9.21 16.05
N ASP A 46 -18.23 -9.05 16.65
CA ASP A 46 -19.49 -9.59 16.09
C ASP A 46 -19.86 -8.90 14.79
N LEU A 47 -19.74 -7.58 14.73
CA LEU A 47 -19.94 -6.81 13.51
C LEU A 47 -18.91 -7.19 12.44
N ILE A 48 -17.63 -7.33 12.81
CA ILE A 48 -16.59 -7.78 11.87
C ILE A 48 -16.94 -9.16 11.29
N LYS A 49 -17.38 -10.10 12.12
CA LYS A 49 -17.79 -11.44 11.69
C LYS A 49 -18.97 -11.38 10.71
N GLN A 50 -19.98 -10.55 10.99
CA GLN A 50 -21.11 -10.36 10.09
C GLN A 50 -20.66 -9.79 8.74
N LEU A 51 -19.79 -8.77 8.74
CA LEU A 51 -19.25 -8.17 7.52
C LEU A 51 -18.44 -9.18 6.71
N PHE A 52 -17.56 -9.97 7.35
CA PHE A 52 -16.77 -10.99 6.68
C PHE A 52 -17.65 -12.08 6.06
N LYS A 53 -18.69 -12.53 6.76
CA LYS A 53 -19.66 -13.50 6.23
C LYS A 53 -20.40 -12.96 5.00
N VAL A 54 -20.75 -11.67 4.97
CA VAL A 54 -21.34 -11.05 3.78
C VAL A 54 -20.34 -11.01 2.63
N MET A 55 -19.08 -10.64 2.92
CA MET A 55 -18.02 -10.60 1.90
C MET A 55 -17.73 -11.97 1.28
N GLU A 56 -17.80 -13.06 2.04
CA GLU A 56 -17.59 -14.43 1.56
C GLU A 56 -18.49 -14.78 0.35
N SER A 57 -19.69 -14.18 0.26
CA SER A 57 -20.61 -14.38 -0.86
C SER A 57 -20.13 -13.78 -2.19
N SER A 58 -19.04 -13.01 -2.18
CA SER A 58 -18.46 -12.39 -3.37
C SER A 58 -17.83 -13.42 -4.31
N PHE A 59 -18.09 -13.26 -5.61
CA PHE A 59 -17.39 -14.00 -6.66
C PHE A 59 -15.94 -13.53 -6.90
N LEU A 60 -15.60 -12.33 -6.43
CA LEU A 60 -14.23 -11.78 -6.44
C LEU A 60 -13.48 -12.16 -5.15
N PRO A 61 -12.14 -12.25 -5.17
CA PRO A 61 -11.35 -12.37 -3.95
C PRO A 61 -11.70 -11.28 -2.93
N VAL A 62 -11.78 -11.66 -1.66
CA VAL A 62 -12.08 -10.76 -0.56
C VAL A 62 -10.98 -10.69 0.48
N CYS A 63 -10.70 -9.49 0.99
CA CYS A 63 -9.72 -9.27 2.03
C CYS A 63 -10.16 -8.25 3.06
N ALA A 64 -9.41 -8.16 4.15
CA ALA A 64 -9.49 -7.05 5.08
C ALA A 64 -8.12 -6.44 5.31
N LYS A 65 -8.07 -5.11 5.42
CA LYS A 65 -6.88 -4.39 5.86
C LYS A 65 -7.06 -3.89 7.28
N ILE A 66 -6.32 -4.48 8.22
CA ILE A 66 -6.45 -4.22 9.66
C ILE A 66 -5.28 -3.41 10.23
N ARG A 67 -5.50 -2.87 11.43
CA ARG A 67 -4.47 -2.46 12.41
C ARG A 67 -4.49 -3.43 13.59
N LEU A 68 -3.48 -3.35 14.46
CA LEU A 68 -3.30 -4.33 15.54
C LEU A 68 -4.37 -4.23 16.65
N ALA A 69 -4.74 -3.01 17.03
CA ALA A 69 -5.73 -2.76 18.07
C ALA A 69 -6.30 -1.36 17.94
N SER A 70 -7.42 -1.10 18.62
CA SER A 70 -8.03 0.22 18.66
C SER A 70 -7.30 1.17 19.62
N ASN A 71 -6.69 0.67 20.69
CA ASN A 71 -5.88 1.45 21.61
C ASN A 71 -4.65 0.67 22.10
N SER A 72 -3.82 1.31 22.94
CA SER A 72 -2.55 0.74 23.41
C SER A 72 -2.71 -0.24 24.58
N GLU A 73 -3.85 -0.28 25.26
CA GLU A 73 -4.10 -1.21 26.36
C GLU A 73 -4.58 -2.55 25.80
N GLU A 74 -5.53 -2.51 24.86
CA GLU A 74 -6.11 -3.68 24.20
C GLU A 74 -5.09 -4.54 23.46
N ILE A 75 -3.97 -3.97 22.97
CA ILE A 75 -2.98 -4.75 22.23
C ILE A 75 -2.40 -5.90 23.08
N LYS A 76 -2.39 -5.78 24.41
CA LYS A 76 -1.95 -6.83 25.33
C LYS A 76 -2.82 -8.09 25.24
N GLU A 77 -4.10 -7.92 24.94
CA GLU A 77 -5.08 -8.99 24.72
C GLU A 77 -5.04 -9.58 23.31
N LYS A 78 -4.10 -9.08 22.47
CA LYS A 78 -3.86 -9.52 21.10
C LYS A 78 -5.14 -9.64 20.24
N PRO A 79 -6.02 -8.62 20.20
CA PRO A 79 -7.30 -8.70 19.48
C PRO A 79 -7.13 -8.97 17.99
N TYR A 80 -6.00 -8.56 17.41
CA TYR A 80 -5.63 -8.88 16.03
C TYR A 80 -5.60 -10.38 15.73
N LEU A 81 -5.27 -11.25 16.69
CA LEU A 81 -5.28 -12.71 16.49
C LEU A 81 -6.71 -13.22 16.34
N LYS A 82 -7.65 -12.72 17.15
CA LYS A 82 -9.08 -13.06 17.05
C LYS A 82 -9.63 -12.62 15.69
N ILE A 83 -9.29 -11.41 15.24
CA ILE A 83 -9.69 -10.91 13.92
C ILE A 83 -9.06 -11.73 12.79
N ALA A 84 -7.78 -12.08 12.90
CA ALA A 84 -7.09 -12.92 11.93
C ALA A 84 -7.73 -14.31 11.80
N LYS A 85 -8.11 -14.94 12.92
CA LYS A 85 -8.82 -16.23 12.94
C LYS A 85 -10.23 -16.15 12.37
N LEU A 86 -10.92 -15.02 12.51
CA LEU A 86 -12.18 -14.78 11.80
C LEU A 86 -11.92 -14.59 10.30
N ALA A 87 -10.91 -13.82 9.93
CA ALA A 87 -10.54 -13.60 8.53
C ALA A 87 -10.20 -14.92 7.82
N GLU A 88 -9.47 -15.83 8.47
CA GLU A 88 -9.16 -17.16 7.96
C GLU A 88 -10.40 -17.98 7.55
N GLN A 89 -11.54 -17.78 8.23
CA GLN A 89 -12.77 -18.53 7.94
C GLN A 89 -13.54 -18.01 6.73
N TYR A 90 -13.38 -16.72 6.38
CA TYR A 90 -14.29 -16.04 5.45
C TYR A 90 -13.58 -15.29 4.32
N LEU A 91 -12.28 -15.01 4.45
CA LEU A 91 -11.51 -14.15 3.55
C LEU A 91 -10.40 -14.92 2.84
N ASP A 92 -10.00 -14.40 1.68
CA ASP A 92 -8.95 -14.99 0.87
C ASP A 92 -7.53 -14.61 1.31
N PHE A 93 -7.37 -13.43 1.92
CA PHE A 93 -6.11 -12.93 2.48
C PHE A 93 -6.35 -11.75 3.43
N ILE A 94 -5.36 -11.42 4.26
CA ILE A 94 -5.41 -10.26 5.17
C ILE A 94 -4.19 -9.36 4.97
N ILE A 95 -4.39 -8.05 5.10
CA ILE A 95 -3.32 -7.05 5.09
C ILE A 95 -3.20 -6.47 6.50
N VAL A 96 -2.01 -6.54 7.08
CA VAL A 96 -1.79 -6.13 8.47
C VAL A 96 -0.87 -4.92 8.51
N HIS A 97 -1.40 -3.79 8.95
CA HIS A 97 -0.56 -2.68 9.37
C HIS A 97 -0.13 -2.92 10.82
N GLY A 98 1.17 -3.07 11.08
CA GLY A 98 1.72 -3.35 12.42
C GLY A 98 1.72 -2.14 13.37
N ARG A 99 0.66 -1.32 13.37
CA ARG A 99 0.43 -0.26 14.36
C ARG A 99 -0.99 -0.36 14.89
N THR A 100 -1.22 0.13 16.10
CA THR A 100 -2.56 0.39 16.63
C THR A 100 -3.18 1.62 15.99
N LYS A 101 -4.49 1.81 16.14
CA LYS A 101 -5.20 3.02 15.68
C LYS A 101 -4.62 4.29 16.31
N VAL A 102 -4.44 4.29 17.64
CA VAL A 102 -3.95 5.47 18.41
C VAL A 102 -2.53 5.90 18.02
N GLN A 103 -1.68 4.96 17.61
CA GLN A 103 -0.35 5.30 17.10
C GLN A 103 -0.40 6.14 15.82
N MET A 104 -1.49 6.12 15.05
CA MET A 104 -1.56 6.85 13.76
C MET A 104 -0.36 6.47 12.87
N TYR A 105 0.62 7.36 12.74
CA TYR A 105 1.89 7.15 12.03
C TYR A 105 3.13 7.34 12.92
N SER A 106 2.97 7.46 14.24
CA SER A 106 4.06 7.55 15.22
C SER A 106 4.50 6.16 15.68
N GLY A 107 5.64 6.11 16.38
CA GLY A 107 6.26 4.87 16.84
C GLY A 107 6.72 3.97 15.69
N ASN A 108 7.15 2.77 16.03
CA ASN A 108 7.62 1.77 15.08
C ASN A 108 6.51 0.78 14.73
N VAL A 109 6.64 0.16 13.56
CA VAL A 109 5.81 -0.97 13.16
C VAL A 109 6.22 -2.19 13.96
N ASP A 110 5.25 -2.81 14.62
CA ASP A 110 5.41 -4.06 15.36
C ASP A 110 5.39 -5.25 14.40
N LEU A 111 6.59 -5.70 14.03
CA LEU A 111 6.82 -6.86 13.18
C LEU A 111 6.49 -8.17 13.91
N ALA A 112 6.64 -8.22 15.23
CA ALA A 112 6.37 -9.41 16.02
C ALA A 112 4.87 -9.76 15.96
N SER A 113 3.98 -8.79 16.12
CA SER A 113 2.54 -9.02 15.97
C SER A 113 2.14 -9.48 14.56
N ILE A 114 2.82 -9.00 13.50
CA ILE A 114 2.58 -9.49 12.12
C ILE A 114 3.03 -10.95 11.99
N ARG A 115 4.18 -11.31 12.58
CA ARG A 115 4.68 -12.69 12.63
C ARG A 115 3.71 -13.61 13.35
N GLU A 116 3.21 -13.20 14.51
CA GLU A 116 2.24 -13.98 15.29
C GLU A 116 0.97 -14.25 14.48
N ILE A 117 0.46 -13.27 13.72
CA ILE A 117 -0.66 -13.47 12.80
C ILE A 117 -0.31 -14.49 11.72
N LYS A 118 0.87 -14.36 11.11
CA LYS A 118 1.31 -15.25 10.02
C LYS A 118 1.46 -16.70 10.49
N GLU A 119 1.94 -16.92 11.70
CA GLU A 119 2.05 -18.26 12.30
C GLU A 119 0.68 -18.80 12.74
N ALA A 120 -0.25 -17.92 13.11
CA ALA A 120 -1.58 -18.30 13.57
C ALA A 120 -2.55 -18.70 12.44
N ILE A 121 -2.41 -18.23 11.20
CA ILE A 121 -3.38 -18.49 10.13
C ILE A 121 -2.76 -19.03 8.84
N SER A 122 -3.57 -19.76 8.06
CA SER A 122 -3.17 -20.44 6.83
C SER A 122 -3.39 -19.64 5.54
N ILE A 123 -4.28 -18.64 5.57
CA ILE A 123 -4.48 -17.70 4.47
C ILE A 123 -3.29 -16.74 4.34
N PRO A 124 -3.03 -16.18 3.14
CA PRO A 124 -1.92 -15.25 2.95
C PRO A 124 -2.02 -13.99 3.82
N VAL A 125 -0.89 -13.58 4.38
CA VAL A 125 -0.72 -12.35 5.15
C VAL A 125 0.15 -11.38 4.38
N VAL A 126 -0.34 -10.15 4.20
CA VAL A 126 0.40 -9.04 3.58
C VAL A 126 0.92 -8.11 4.68
N GLY A 127 2.23 -8.05 4.87
CA GLY A 127 2.88 -7.16 5.82
C GLY A 127 2.82 -5.69 5.36
N ASN A 128 2.48 -4.77 6.25
CA ASN A 128 2.38 -3.35 5.94
C ASN A 128 2.90 -2.47 7.07
N GLY A 129 3.63 -1.42 6.67
CA GLY A 129 4.11 -0.38 7.58
C GLY A 129 5.59 -0.10 7.34
N ASP A 130 5.94 1.18 7.31
CA ASP A 130 7.32 1.70 7.29
C ASP A 130 8.30 1.13 6.25
N ILE A 131 7.80 0.52 5.17
CA ILE A 131 8.63 0.16 4.02
C ILE A 131 8.93 1.43 3.22
N MET A 132 10.15 1.95 3.38
CA MET A 132 10.64 3.18 2.79
C MET A 132 11.73 2.96 1.75
N LYS A 133 12.49 1.86 1.87
CA LYS A 133 13.53 1.39 0.95
C LYS A 133 13.44 -0.13 0.74
N ALA A 134 14.30 -0.67 -0.15
CA ALA A 134 14.23 -2.07 -0.54
C ALA A 134 14.57 -3.03 0.62
N GLU A 135 15.50 -2.64 1.48
CA GLU A 135 15.93 -3.39 2.66
C GLU A 135 14.79 -3.55 3.66
N ASP A 136 13.94 -2.52 3.83
CA ASP A 136 12.81 -2.59 4.76
C ASP A 136 11.79 -3.65 4.33
N ALA A 137 11.60 -3.83 3.01
CA ALA A 137 10.77 -4.90 2.49
C ALA A 137 11.38 -6.28 2.75
N ALA A 138 12.69 -6.42 2.56
CA ALA A 138 13.41 -7.66 2.88
C ALA A 138 13.33 -7.98 4.38
N GLN A 139 13.53 -7.00 5.25
CA GLN A 139 13.39 -7.12 6.70
C GLN A 139 11.96 -7.52 7.10
N MET A 140 10.94 -6.94 6.47
CA MET A 140 9.54 -7.32 6.69
C MET A 140 9.31 -8.80 6.33
N PHE A 141 9.83 -9.28 5.20
CA PHE A 141 9.73 -10.70 4.84
C PHE A 141 10.46 -11.61 5.83
N GLU A 142 11.71 -11.29 6.17
CA GLU A 142 12.57 -12.09 7.05
C GLU A 142 12.00 -12.16 8.48
N SER A 143 11.56 -11.03 9.03
CA SER A 143 11.12 -10.93 10.42
C SER A 143 9.74 -11.53 10.65
N THR A 144 8.87 -11.52 9.64
CA THR A 144 7.45 -11.86 9.80
C THR A 144 7.03 -13.13 9.09
N GLY A 145 7.78 -13.57 8.07
CA GLY A 145 7.37 -14.66 7.18
C GLY A 145 6.12 -14.34 6.33
N CYS A 146 5.72 -13.07 6.24
CA CYS A 146 4.54 -12.67 5.47
C CYS A 146 4.67 -13.05 3.98
N ASP A 147 3.55 -13.28 3.29
CA ASP A 147 3.54 -13.79 1.92
C ASP A 147 3.79 -12.69 0.88
N ALA A 148 3.46 -11.45 1.23
CA ALA A 148 3.65 -10.26 0.42
C ALA A 148 3.81 -9.02 1.31
N VAL A 149 4.24 -7.91 0.70
CA VAL A 149 4.32 -6.61 1.36
C VAL A 149 3.49 -5.56 0.66
N MET A 150 2.89 -4.65 1.42
CA MET A 150 2.18 -3.48 0.90
C MET A 150 2.95 -2.20 1.20
N VAL A 151 3.28 -1.45 0.14
CA VAL A 151 4.00 -0.17 0.21
C VAL A 151 3.02 0.98 -0.02
N GLY A 152 3.07 1.98 0.88
CA GLY A 152 2.18 3.16 0.81
C GLY A 152 2.95 4.45 0.53
N ARG A 153 3.35 5.15 1.60
CA ARG A 153 3.95 6.50 1.53
C ARG A 153 5.17 6.61 0.62
N ALA A 154 6.02 5.58 0.58
CA ALA A 154 7.21 5.55 -0.28
C ALA A 154 6.84 5.54 -1.76
N ALA A 155 5.85 4.73 -2.16
CA ALA A 155 5.40 4.61 -3.55
C ALA A 155 4.83 5.91 -4.13
N ILE A 156 4.23 6.77 -3.29
CA ILE A 156 3.73 8.09 -3.72
C ILE A 156 4.90 9.02 -4.11
N ARG A 157 6.05 8.89 -3.45
CA ARG A 157 7.23 9.75 -3.68
C ARG A 157 8.20 9.18 -4.71
N SER A 158 8.32 7.86 -4.72
CA SER A 158 9.24 7.12 -5.56
C SER A 158 8.53 5.86 -6.07
N PRO A 159 7.74 5.94 -7.15
CA PRO A 159 7.05 4.77 -7.71
C PRO A 159 8.02 3.64 -8.11
N PHE A 160 9.27 3.99 -8.41
CA PHE A 160 10.34 3.02 -8.71
C PHE A 160 10.76 2.17 -7.51
N ILE A 161 10.25 2.42 -6.29
CA ILE A 161 10.47 1.55 -5.11
C ILE A 161 10.11 0.09 -5.36
N PHE A 162 9.10 -0.19 -6.20
CA PHE A 162 8.74 -1.57 -6.55
C PHE A 162 9.79 -2.25 -7.45
N LYS A 163 10.53 -1.48 -8.25
CA LYS A 163 11.66 -1.98 -9.05
C LYS A 163 12.86 -2.25 -8.13
N GLU A 164 13.14 -1.35 -7.21
CA GLU A 164 14.20 -1.49 -6.20
C GLU A 164 13.98 -2.72 -5.31
N ILE A 165 12.78 -2.84 -4.71
CA ILE A 165 12.40 -4.01 -3.89
C ILE A 165 12.56 -5.32 -4.69
N ARG A 166 12.04 -5.38 -5.93
CA ARG A 166 12.17 -6.59 -6.74
C ARG A 166 13.62 -6.95 -7.08
N HIS A 167 14.45 -5.94 -7.34
CA HIS A 167 15.87 -6.17 -7.59
C HIS A 167 16.56 -6.70 -6.32
N TYR A 168 16.41 -6.01 -5.20
CA TYR A 168 17.04 -6.37 -3.93
C TYR A 168 16.64 -7.77 -3.48
N LEU A 169 15.36 -8.13 -3.54
CA LEU A 169 14.89 -9.47 -3.17
C LEU A 169 15.46 -10.59 -4.07
N ARG A 170 15.92 -10.27 -5.28
CA ARG A 170 16.52 -11.23 -6.21
C ARG A 170 18.04 -11.33 -6.06
N THR A 171 18.70 -10.21 -5.77
CA THR A 171 20.17 -10.10 -5.84
C THR A 171 20.84 -9.93 -4.48
N GLY A 172 20.09 -9.55 -3.44
CA GLY A 172 20.62 -9.12 -2.15
C GLY A 172 21.39 -7.80 -2.21
N LYS A 173 21.28 -7.04 -3.30
CA LYS A 173 22.03 -5.79 -3.53
C LYS A 173 21.08 -4.65 -3.85
N GLU A 174 21.46 -3.43 -3.46
CA GLU A 174 20.78 -2.22 -3.91
C GLU A 174 20.84 -2.10 -5.43
N LEU A 175 19.75 -1.60 -6.03
CA LEU A 175 19.70 -1.37 -7.46
C LEU A 175 20.47 -0.09 -7.79
N ASP A 176 21.57 -0.23 -8.52
CA ASP A 176 22.30 0.92 -9.06
C ASP A 176 21.46 1.62 -10.15
N ILE A 177 20.89 2.78 -9.80
CA ILE A 177 20.14 3.64 -10.70
C ILE A 177 20.61 5.08 -10.61
N ASP A 178 20.55 5.77 -11.73
CA ASP A 178 20.47 7.22 -11.73
C ASP A 178 19.08 7.63 -11.19
N GLU A 179 19.04 7.95 -9.90
CA GLU A 179 17.81 8.35 -9.21
C GLU A 179 17.18 9.61 -9.84
N LYS A 180 18.01 10.57 -10.31
CA LYS A 180 17.50 11.79 -10.94
C LYS A 180 16.81 11.47 -12.26
N ALA A 181 17.44 10.63 -13.08
CA ALA A 181 16.85 10.12 -14.30
C ALA A 181 15.51 9.40 -14.04
N GLU A 182 15.45 8.50 -13.06
CA GLU A 182 14.22 7.74 -12.75
C GLU A 182 13.09 8.64 -12.22
N ARG A 183 13.41 9.66 -11.41
CA ARG A 183 12.43 10.66 -10.96
C ARG A 183 11.82 11.44 -12.13
N LEU A 184 12.64 11.88 -13.08
CA LEU A 184 12.18 12.58 -14.29
C LEU A 184 11.35 11.65 -15.20
N ARG A 185 11.77 10.39 -15.38
CA ARG A 185 11.00 9.38 -16.11
C ARG A 185 9.64 9.13 -15.46
N CYS A 186 9.57 9.02 -14.14
CA CYS A 186 8.32 8.90 -13.40
C CYS A 186 7.41 10.11 -13.61
N ALA A 187 7.95 11.33 -13.50
CA ALA A 187 7.19 12.56 -13.69
C ALA A 187 6.64 12.69 -15.11
N LYS A 188 7.47 12.44 -16.14
CA LYS A 188 7.03 12.40 -17.55
C LYS A 188 5.95 11.35 -17.77
N ARG A 189 6.17 10.11 -17.30
CA ARG A 189 5.21 9.02 -17.47
C ARG A 189 3.87 9.33 -16.79
N TYR A 190 3.90 9.92 -15.61
CA TYR A 190 2.68 10.32 -14.91
C TYR A 190 1.90 11.39 -15.69
N LEU A 191 2.57 12.34 -16.34
CA LEU A 191 1.92 13.33 -17.19
C LEU A 191 1.24 12.72 -18.43
N GLU A 192 1.84 11.68 -19.03
CA GLU A 192 1.23 10.92 -20.14
C GLU A 192 -0.03 10.16 -19.70
N ILE A 193 -0.07 9.65 -18.47
CA ILE A 193 -1.26 9.00 -17.89
C ILE A 193 -2.32 10.06 -17.60
N GLN A 194 -1.90 11.18 -17.03
CA GLN A 194 -2.76 12.31 -16.70
C GLN A 194 -3.49 12.89 -17.92
N GLU A 195 -2.88 12.86 -19.10
CA GLU A 195 -3.53 13.25 -20.37
C GLU A 195 -4.73 12.36 -20.74
N LYS A 196 -4.69 11.09 -20.32
CA LYS A 196 -5.73 10.11 -20.65
C LYS A 196 -6.84 10.08 -19.59
N ASP A 197 -6.45 10.13 -18.33
CA ASP A 197 -7.35 9.93 -17.20
C ASP A 197 -7.90 11.24 -16.59
N CYS A 198 -7.39 12.39 -17.05
CA CYS A 198 -7.91 13.73 -16.74
C CYS A 198 -8.05 14.04 -15.23
N PHE A 199 -7.05 13.70 -14.40
CA PHE A 199 -7.06 14.07 -12.98
C PHE A 199 -7.06 15.59 -12.77
N SER A 200 -7.37 16.02 -11.55
CA SER A 200 -7.31 17.45 -11.22
C SER A 200 -5.88 18.01 -11.26
N ALA A 201 -5.75 19.32 -11.51
CA ALA A 201 -4.47 20.02 -11.37
C ALA A 201 -3.91 19.90 -9.94
N PHE A 202 -4.78 19.85 -8.92
CA PHE A 202 -4.38 19.63 -7.54
C PHE A 202 -3.70 18.26 -7.33
N GLN A 203 -4.33 17.17 -7.74
CA GLN A 203 -3.77 15.82 -7.63
C GLN A 203 -2.46 15.70 -8.42
N THR A 204 -2.44 16.24 -9.64
CA THR A 204 -1.25 16.25 -10.49
C THR A 204 -0.08 16.93 -9.81
N ARG A 205 -0.32 18.09 -9.20
CA ARG A 205 0.70 18.83 -8.44
C ARG A 205 1.27 17.99 -7.30
N VAL A 206 0.41 17.42 -6.47
CA VAL A 206 0.83 16.62 -5.30
C VAL A 206 1.76 15.47 -5.70
N HIS A 207 1.42 14.74 -6.77
CA HIS A 207 2.25 13.63 -7.25
C HIS A 207 3.57 14.10 -7.87
N LEU A 208 3.53 15.12 -8.73
CA LEU A 208 4.75 15.68 -9.33
C LEU A 208 5.72 16.22 -8.27
N GLN A 209 5.21 16.92 -7.26
CA GLN A 209 6.03 17.39 -6.14
C GLN A 209 6.62 16.22 -5.32
N GLY A 210 5.92 15.09 -5.26
CA GLY A 210 6.43 13.84 -4.68
C GLY A 210 7.60 13.27 -5.47
N PHE A 211 7.44 13.10 -6.79
CA PHE A 211 8.46 12.54 -7.68
C PHE A 211 9.72 13.40 -7.75
N LEU A 212 9.55 14.73 -7.76
CA LEU A 212 10.62 15.70 -7.88
C LEU A 212 11.16 16.19 -6.53
N LYS A 213 10.82 15.51 -5.42
CA LYS A 213 11.29 15.89 -4.10
C LYS A 213 12.80 15.69 -3.98
N GLY A 214 13.50 16.64 -3.35
CA GLY A 214 14.94 16.59 -3.13
C GLY A 214 15.71 17.11 -4.33
N SER A 215 16.05 16.24 -5.28
CA SER A 215 16.97 16.50 -6.38
C SER A 215 16.56 17.60 -7.36
N PHE A 216 15.30 18.03 -7.34
CA PHE A 216 14.69 18.94 -8.31
C PHE A 216 14.01 20.13 -7.62
N LYS A 217 14.67 20.73 -6.62
CA LYS A 217 14.11 21.79 -5.77
C LYS A 217 13.50 22.96 -6.55
N LEU A 218 14.24 23.51 -7.52
CA LEU A 218 13.83 24.70 -8.30
C LEU A 218 12.54 24.47 -9.10
N ILE A 219 12.45 23.37 -9.85
CA ILE A 219 11.22 23.03 -10.57
C ILE A 219 10.07 22.70 -9.62
N ASN A 220 10.35 22.06 -8.48
CA ASN A 220 9.33 21.73 -7.48
C ASN A 220 8.66 23.01 -6.90
N GLU A 221 9.46 24.06 -6.67
CA GLU A 221 8.96 25.38 -6.26
C GLU A 221 8.11 26.06 -7.35
N LYS A 222 8.46 25.89 -8.63
CA LYS A 222 7.64 26.39 -9.76
C LYS A 222 6.32 25.63 -9.87
N ILE A 223 6.36 24.29 -9.78
CA ILE A 223 5.17 23.42 -9.80
C ILE A 223 4.21 23.76 -8.65
N ALA A 224 4.74 24.11 -7.47
CA ALA A 224 3.94 24.51 -6.32
C ALA A 224 2.99 25.70 -6.63
N LYS A 225 3.43 26.62 -7.50
CA LYS A 225 2.71 27.85 -7.87
C LYS A 225 1.88 27.71 -9.13
N GLU A 226 2.16 26.70 -9.96
CA GLU A 226 1.48 26.47 -11.22
C GLU A 226 0.03 26.00 -11.01
N LYS A 227 -0.91 26.58 -11.74
CA LYS A 227 -2.36 26.35 -11.59
C LYS A 227 -2.89 25.31 -12.57
N THR A 228 -2.19 25.09 -13.67
CA THR A 228 -2.65 24.26 -14.79
C THR A 228 -1.81 23.00 -14.96
N VAL A 229 -2.44 21.93 -15.44
CA VAL A 229 -1.73 20.69 -15.81
C VAL A 229 -0.74 20.96 -16.95
N GLU A 230 -1.14 21.78 -17.92
CA GLU A 230 -0.32 22.14 -19.06
C GLU A 230 0.94 22.91 -18.66
N GLY A 231 0.83 23.89 -17.74
CA GLY A 231 2.00 24.59 -17.22
C GLY A 231 2.95 23.66 -16.48
N MET A 232 2.43 22.74 -15.67
CA MET A 232 3.26 21.74 -14.97
C MET A 232 3.96 20.82 -15.97
N ARG A 233 3.27 20.42 -17.05
CA ARG A 233 3.86 19.62 -18.13
C ARG A 233 5.02 20.33 -18.79
N LYS A 234 4.85 21.61 -19.16
CA LYS A 234 5.94 22.40 -19.78
C LYS A 234 7.16 22.49 -18.89
N LEU A 235 6.97 22.71 -17.59
CA LEU A 235 8.05 22.74 -16.61
C LEU A 235 8.80 21.41 -16.57
N VAL A 236 8.08 20.29 -16.41
CA VAL A 236 8.69 18.95 -16.32
C VAL A 236 9.38 18.57 -17.63
N MET A 237 8.79 18.86 -18.78
CA MET A 237 9.37 18.53 -20.07
C MET A 237 10.61 19.37 -20.40
N ALA A 238 10.68 20.62 -19.95
CA ALA A 238 11.88 21.45 -20.08
C ALA A 238 13.04 20.86 -19.26
N GLU A 239 12.78 20.50 -17.99
CA GLU A 239 13.78 19.85 -17.12
C GLU A 239 14.22 18.50 -17.69
N TYR A 240 13.26 17.69 -18.17
CA TYR A 240 13.53 16.40 -18.79
C TYR A 240 14.49 16.51 -19.98
N LYS A 241 14.24 17.45 -20.90
CA LYS A 241 15.09 17.70 -22.09
C LYS A 241 16.45 18.31 -21.77
N SER A 242 16.58 18.98 -20.63
CA SER A 242 17.87 19.52 -20.20
C SER A 242 18.74 18.45 -19.53
N TYR A 243 18.12 17.40 -18.98
CA TYR A 243 18.80 16.33 -18.27
C TYR A 243 19.24 15.19 -19.19
N PHE A 244 18.42 14.84 -20.18
CA PHE A 244 18.66 13.80 -21.17
C PHE A 244 18.93 14.42 -22.54
#